data_AF-A0A959CLJ3-F1
#
_entry.id   AF-A0A959CLJ3-F1
#
_cell.length_a   1.000
_cell.length_b   1.000
_cell.length_c   1.000
_cell.angle_alpha   90.00
_cell.angle_beta   90.00
_cell.angle_gamma   90.00
#
_symmetry.space_group_name_H-M   'P 1'
#
loop_
_entity.id
_entity.type
_entity.pdbx_description
1 polymer ?
#
loop_
_entity_poly.entity_id
_entity_poly.type
_entity_poly.pdbx_seq_one_letter_code
_entity_poly.pdbx_strand_id
1 'polypeptide(L)'
;LGILVVPEGGSFFYHNMSMVADGHTGVEHNIPVAPLYDDVIQFWSKTETHNTPTLIVNYGGINGEYYWYQHTNVWEKERLLSFTPRGVVDSRARHRTMIPDEEYQNGHILTSQSLKKLQ
;
A
#
# COMPACT_ATOMS: atom_id res chain seq x y z
N LEU A 1 -2.80 -27.75 12.45
CA LEU A 1 -2.28 -26.70 13.36
C LEU A 1 -3.02 -25.37 13.24
N GLY A 2 -3.78 -25.05 12.18
CA GLY A 2 -4.69 -23.87 12.21
C GLY A 2 -3.99 -22.52 12.42
N ILE A 3 -2.68 -22.45 12.14
CA ILE A 3 -1.87 -21.25 12.28
C ILE A 3 -2.04 -20.43 11.00
N LEU A 4 -2.33 -19.15 11.15
CA LEU A 4 -2.38 -18.20 10.05
C LEU A 4 -0.96 -17.73 9.74
N VAL A 5 -0.61 -17.71 8.45
CA VAL A 5 0.67 -17.18 7.98
C VAL A 5 0.41 -15.92 7.19
N VAL A 6 0.84 -14.78 7.74
CA VAL A 6 0.55 -13.43 7.23
C VAL A 6 1.85 -12.64 7.06
N PRO A 7 2.67 -12.96 6.04
CA PRO A 7 3.85 -12.18 5.72
C PRO A 7 3.49 -10.75 5.30
N GLU A 8 4.36 -9.81 5.66
CA GLU A 8 4.27 -8.37 5.32
C GLU A 8 4.12 -8.07 3.82
N GLY A 9 4.51 -9.00 2.95
CA GLY A 9 4.67 -8.74 1.53
C GLY A 9 5.92 -7.89 1.25
N GLY A 10 6.61 -8.21 0.17
CA GLY A 10 7.75 -7.47 -0.31
C GLY A 10 7.38 -6.45 -1.38
N SER A 11 8.23 -5.43 -1.55
CA SER A 11 8.23 -4.57 -2.74
C SER A 11 8.72 -5.30 -4.01
N PHE A 12 8.67 -6.63 -4.03
CA PHE A 12 9.09 -7.47 -5.14
C PHE A 12 7.97 -8.45 -5.52
N PHE A 13 7.46 -8.32 -6.74
CA PHE A 13 6.26 -9.02 -7.22
C PHE A 13 6.37 -10.54 -7.07
N TYR A 14 7.46 -11.14 -7.54
CA TYR A 14 7.62 -12.60 -7.54
C TYR A 14 7.71 -13.19 -6.14
N HIS A 15 8.24 -12.44 -5.17
CA HIS A 15 8.26 -12.88 -3.77
C HIS A 15 6.84 -13.02 -3.21
N ASN A 16 5.98 -12.05 -3.51
CA ASN A 16 4.59 -12.08 -3.07
C ASN A 16 3.83 -13.21 -3.76
N MET A 17 4.05 -13.42 -5.06
CA MET A 17 3.43 -14.52 -5.79
C MET A 17 3.89 -15.89 -5.27
N SER A 18 5.16 -16.05 -4.86
CA SER A 18 5.60 -17.30 -4.21
C SER A 18 4.91 -17.53 -2.88
N MET A 19 4.67 -16.49 -2.08
CA MET A 19 3.91 -16.63 -0.83
C MET A 19 2.47 -17.10 -1.11
N VAL A 20 1.81 -16.50 -2.10
CA VAL A 20 0.46 -16.93 -2.51
C VAL A 20 0.47 -18.38 -3.01
N ALA A 21 1.46 -18.76 -3.84
CA ALA A 21 1.61 -20.12 -4.34
C ALA A 21 1.82 -21.16 -3.23
N ASP A 22 2.56 -20.79 -2.19
CA ASP A 22 2.82 -21.63 -1.02
C ASP A 22 1.60 -21.73 -0.07
N GLY A 23 0.49 -21.06 -0.38
CA GLY A 23 -0.75 -21.14 0.38
C GLY A 23 -0.76 -20.33 1.66
N HIS A 24 -0.01 -19.22 1.70
CA HIS A 24 -0.05 -18.29 2.85
C HIS A 24 -1.47 -17.74 3.04
N THR A 25 -1.88 -17.55 4.30
CA THR A 25 -3.23 -17.06 4.63
C THR A 25 -3.47 -15.65 4.10
N GLY A 26 -2.45 -14.81 4.16
CA GLY A 26 -2.52 -13.46 3.63
C GLY A 26 -1.17 -12.94 3.20
N VAL A 27 -1.19 -11.89 2.40
CA VAL A 27 -0.02 -11.07 2.09
C VAL A 27 -0.39 -9.64 2.44
N GLU A 28 0.29 -9.07 3.43
CA GLU A 28 0.11 -7.66 3.79
C GLU A 28 0.76 -6.75 2.74
N HIS A 29 0.63 -5.44 2.92
CA HIS A 29 1.01 -4.43 1.92
C HIS A 29 0.33 -4.65 0.55
N ASN A 30 0.63 -3.77 -0.42
CA ASN A 30 0.16 -3.94 -1.79
C ASN A 30 1.09 -4.86 -2.59
N ILE A 31 0.52 -5.53 -3.59
CA ILE A 31 1.31 -6.13 -4.66
C ILE A 31 1.95 -5.00 -5.48
N PRO A 32 3.28 -5.01 -5.71
CA PRO A 32 4.04 -3.87 -6.26
C PRO A 32 3.89 -3.70 -7.78
N VAL A 33 2.73 -4.06 -8.32
CA VAL A 33 2.38 -3.97 -9.74
C VAL A 33 0.94 -3.49 -9.85
N ALA A 34 0.75 -2.39 -10.56
CA ALA A 34 -0.56 -1.87 -10.93
C ALA A 34 -0.51 -1.38 -12.39
N PRO A 35 -1.52 -1.70 -13.22
CA PRO A 35 -2.70 -2.50 -12.90
C PRO A 35 -2.40 -3.99 -12.75
N LEU A 36 -3.28 -4.70 -12.02
CA LEU A 36 -3.28 -6.16 -12.05
C LEU A 36 -4.00 -6.67 -13.30
N TYR A 37 -3.32 -7.55 -14.02
CA TYR A 37 -3.78 -8.21 -15.24
C TYR A 37 -4.44 -9.56 -14.94
N ASP A 38 -5.11 -10.12 -15.96
CA ASP A 38 -5.97 -11.29 -15.83
C ASP A 38 -5.24 -12.54 -15.35
N ASP A 39 -3.97 -12.71 -15.71
CA ASP A 39 -3.13 -13.83 -15.26
C ASP A 39 -2.97 -13.84 -13.73
N VAL A 40 -2.66 -12.69 -13.14
CA VAL A 40 -2.52 -12.54 -11.68
C VAL A 40 -3.86 -12.71 -10.97
N ILE A 41 -4.93 -12.12 -11.52
CA ILE A 41 -6.28 -12.21 -10.94
C ILE A 41 -6.77 -13.65 -10.96
N GLN A 42 -6.62 -14.35 -12.08
CA GLN A 42 -7.01 -15.75 -12.20
C GLN A 42 -6.20 -16.63 -11.25
N PHE A 43 -4.88 -16.44 -11.19
CA PHE A 43 -4.01 -17.15 -10.25
C PHE A 43 -4.49 -16.95 -8.80
N TRP A 44 -4.68 -15.69 -8.39
CA TRP A 44 -5.10 -15.37 -7.02
C TRP A 44 -6.48 -15.93 -6.69
N SER A 45 -7.43 -15.88 -7.62
CA SER A 45 -8.81 -16.38 -7.43
C SER A 45 -8.90 -17.88 -7.15
N LYS A 46 -7.83 -18.64 -7.41
CA LYS A 46 -7.73 -20.08 -7.11
C LYS A 46 -7.11 -20.36 -5.75
N THR A 47 -6.84 -19.33 -4.96
CA THR A 47 -6.28 -19.43 -3.62
C THR A 47 -7.27 -18.93 -2.57
N GLU A 48 -7.02 -19.25 -1.30
CA GLU A 48 -7.74 -18.69 -0.15
C GLU A 48 -6.93 -17.53 0.51
N THR A 49 -5.92 -17.01 -0.20
CA THR A 49 -5.03 -15.96 0.31
C THR A 49 -5.72 -14.60 0.25
N HIS A 50 -5.62 -13.84 1.33
CA HIS A 50 -6.17 -12.48 1.42
C HIS A 50 -5.07 -11.44 1.19
N ASN A 51 -5.44 -10.27 0.66
CA ASN A 51 -4.54 -9.12 0.63
C ASN A 51 -5.02 -8.02 1.58
N THR A 52 -4.12 -7.55 2.44
CA THR A 52 -4.36 -6.45 3.40
C THR A 52 -3.45 -5.27 3.07
N PRO A 53 -3.82 -4.46 2.05
CA PRO A 53 -2.90 -3.46 1.54
C PRO A 53 -2.79 -2.24 2.42
N THR A 54 -1.56 -1.77 2.58
CA THR A 54 -1.26 -0.43 3.07
C THR A 54 -1.10 0.49 1.87
N LEU A 55 -1.88 1.56 1.80
CA LEU A 55 -1.74 2.55 0.70
C LEU A 55 -0.97 3.79 1.13
N ILE A 56 -0.79 3.97 2.44
CA ILE A 56 0.07 5.03 2.99
C ILE A 56 1.55 4.76 2.67
N VAL A 57 1.95 3.47 2.63
CA VAL A 57 3.22 2.98 2.08
C VAL A 57 2.88 2.09 0.89
N ASN A 58 3.12 2.60 -0.32
CA ASN A 58 2.76 1.95 -1.57
C ASN A 58 4.02 1.48 -2.31
N TYR A 59 4.10 0.19 -2.60
CA TYR A 59 5.16 -0.36 -3.42
C TYR A 59 4.90 -0.14 -4.92
N GLY A 60 5.96 0.19 -5.68
CA GLY A 60 5.89 0.37 -7.13
C GLY A 60 5.30 1.71 -7.61
N GLY A 61 5.02 2.65 -6.71
CA GLY A 61 4.49 3.98 -7.05
C GLY A 61 4.51 4.92 -5.84
N ILE A 62 3.98 6.14 -5.99
CA ILE A 62 4.00 7.11 -4.89
C ILE A 62 3.13 6.68 -3.71
N ASN A 63 3.67 6.84 -2.50
CA ASN A 63 2.97 6.64 -1.23
C ASN A 63 1.78 7.59 -1.06
N GLY A 64 0.67 7.09 -0.52
CA GLY A 64 -0.48 7.91 -0.14
C GLY A 64 -0.19 8.91 0.97
N GLU A 65 0.86 8.68 1.78
CA GLU A 65 1.30 9.63 2.81
C GLU A 65 1.62 11.02 2.20
N TYR A 66 2.32 11.04 1.07
CA TYR A 66 2.74 12.28 0.42
C TYR A 66 1.56 13.06 -0.19
N TYR A 67 0.49 12.38 -0.60
CA TYR A 67 -0.72 13.05 -1.05
C TYR A 67 -1.27 13.96 0.04
N TRP A 68 -1.36 13.47 1.26
CA TRP A 68 -1.87 14.25 2.39
C TRP A 68 -0.91 15.37 2.80
N TYR A 69 0.39 15.11 2.75
CA TYR A 69 1.40 16.15 2.98
C TYR A 69 1.26 17.27 1.95
N GLN A 70 1.19 16.96 0.67
CA GLN A 70 1.03 17.94 -0.41
C GLN A 70 -0.26 18.76 -0.28
N HIS A 71 -1.40 18.11 -0.02
CA HIS A 71 -2.72 18.73 -0.14
C HIS A 71 -3.31 19.29 1.16
N THR A 72 -2.73 18.97 2.32
CA THR A 72 -3.30 19.38 3.61
C THR A 72 -2.25 19.75 4.64
N ASN A 73 -2.60 20.65 5.56
CA ASN A 73 -1.74 21.01 6.69
C ASN A 73 -1.84 19.95 7.81
N VAL A 74 -1.32 18.74 7.57
CA VAL A 74 -1.39 17.66 8.56
C VAL A 74 -0.69 18.02 9.88
N TRP A 75 0.31 18.91 9.87
CA TRP A 75 0.99 19.40 11.08
C TRP A 75 0.12 20.31 11.95
N GLU A 76 -1.09 20.67 11.50
CA GLU A 76 -2.07 21.44 12.28
C GLU A 76 -3.13 20.52 12.91
N LYS A 77 -3.08 19.20 12.68
CA LYS A 77 -4.06 18.25 13.18
C LYS A 77 -3.80 17.90 14.65
N GLU A 78 -4.54 18.52 15.57
CA GLU A 78 -4.40 18.31 17.01
C GLU A 78 -4.41 16.84 17.41
N ARG A 79 -5.38 16.04 16.90
CA ARG A 79 -5.45 14.60 17.22
C ARG A 79 -4.19 13.85 16.81
N LEU A 80 -3.58 14.17 15.66
CA LEU A 80 -2.32 13.53 15.23
C LEU A 80 -1.18 13.92 16.17
N LEU A 81 -1.09 15.21 16.52
CA LEU A 81 -0.05 15.76 17.39
C LEU A 81 -0.16 15.26 18.84
N SER A 82 -1.33 14.79 19.28
CA SER A 82 -1.49 14.13 20.58
C SER A 82 -0.78 12.77 20.67
N PHE A 83 -0.54 12.10 19.53
CA PHE A 83 0.05 10.77 19.49
C PHE A 83 1.43 10.71 18.81
N THR A 84 1.84 11.77 18.10
CA THR A 84 3.10 11.80 17.35
C THR A 84 3.91 13.05 17.69
N PRO A 85 5.20 12.91 18.08
CA PRO A 85 6.06 14.07 18.35
C PRO A 85 6.14 15.04 17.17
N ARG A 86 6.05 16.35 17.45
CA ARG A 86 6.04 17.38 16.39
C ARG A 86 7.23 17.28 15.45
N GLY A 87 8.44 17.00 15.94
CA GLY A 87 9.63 16.88 15.08
C GLY A 87 9.52 15.80 13.99
N VAL A 88 8.77 14.72 14.25
CA VAL A 88 8.52 13.67 13.24
C VAL A 88 7.56 14.16 12.17
N VAL A 89 6.48 14.84 12.57
CA VAL A 89 5.47 15.35 11.63
C VAL A 89 6.01 16.54 10.84
N ASP A 90 6.59 17.53 11.52
CA ASP A 90 7.05 18.78 10.92
C ASP A 90 8.13 18.54 9.86
N SER A 91 9.08 17.64 10.12
CA SER A 91 10.20 17.36 9.19
C SER A 91 9.75 16.78 7.85
N ARG A 92 8.63 16.06 7.82
CA ARG A 92 8.09 15.42 6.60
C ARG A 92 6.95 16.24 5.98
N ALA A 93 6.04 16.74 6.81
CA ALA A 93 4.80 17.33 6.36
C ALA A 93 4.93 18.79 5.96
N ARG A 94 5.85 19.57 6.56
CA ARG A 94 6.07 20.98 6.19
C ARG A 94 6.99 21.11 4.99
N HIS A 95 7.96 20.21 4.85
CA HIS A 95 8.86 20.14 3.70
C HIS A 95 8.29 19.17 2.67
N ARG A 96 7.25 19.62 1.98
CA ARG A 96 6.44 18.80 1.09
C ARG A 96 7.15 18.57 -0.25
N THR A 97 7.22 17.31 -0.66
CA THR A 97 7.47 16.96 -2.05
C THR A 97 6.23 17.31 -2.87
N MET A 98 6.40 18.09 -3.93
CA MET A 98 5.32 18.46 -4.86
C MET A 98 5.50 17.67 -6.15
N ILE A 99 4.51 16.87 -6.51
CA ILE A 99 4.46 16.13 -7.77
C ILE A 99 3.12 16.36 -8.47
N PRO A 100 3.03 16.12 -9.79
CA PRO A 100 1.76 16.16 -10.51
C PRO A 100 0.74 15.20 -9.90
N ASP A 101 -0.54 15.58 -9.91
CA ASP A 101 -1.61 14.73 -9.37
C ASP A 101 -1.74 13.38 -10.09
N GLU A 102 -1.34 13.33 -11.35
CA GLU A 102 -1.27 12.10 -12.14
C GLU A 102 -0.37 11.03 -11.50
N GLU A 103 0.70 11.41 -10.82
CA GLU A 103 1.56 10.47 -10.10
C GLU A 103 0.80 9.79 -8.93
N TYR A 104 -0.08 10.52 -8.25
CA TYR A 104 -0.95 9.95 -7.23
C TYR A 104 -2.05 9.06 -7.82
N GLN A 105 -2.59 9.44 -8.99
CA GLN A 105 -3.53 8.61 -9.73
C GLN A 105 -2.89 7.29 -10.14
N ASN A 106 -1.69 7.33 -10.74
CA ASN A 106 -0.95 6.15 -11.20
C ASN A 106 -0.28 5.36 -10.06
N GLY A 107 -0.10 5.97 -8.89
CA GLY A 107 0.48 5.32 -7.71
C GLY A 107 -0.54 4.62 -6.83
N HIS A 108 -0.65 5.04 -5.56
CA HIS A 108 -1.50 4.40 -4.57
C HIS A 108 -3.01 4.36 -4.94
N ILE A 109 -3.52 5.27 -5.77
CA ILE A 109 -4.93 5.26 -6.19
C ILE A 109 -5.19 4.14 -7.20
N LEU A 110 -4.42 4.05 -8.30
CA LEU A 110 -4.53 2.95 -9.25
C LEU A 110 -4.24 1.61 -8.58
N THR A 111 -3.29 1.57 -7.65
CA THR A 111 -3.01 0.39 -6.83
C THR A 111 -4.26 0.00 -6.02
N SER A 112 -4.88 0.93 -5.30
CA SER A 112 -6.14 0.70 -4.57
C SER A 112 -7.24 0.14 -5.47
N GLN A 113 -7.44 0.72 -6.65
CA GLN A 113 -8.43 0.25 -7.62
C GLN A 113 -8.11 -1.16 -8.13
N SER A 114 -6.84 -1.46 -8.36
CA SER A 114 -6.39 -2.76 -8.86
C SER A 114 -6.57 -3.87 -7.84
N LEU A 115 -6.25 -3.60 -6.57
CA LEU A 115 -6.33 -4.60 -5.50
C LEU A 115 -7.77 -4.97 -5.13
N LYS A 116 -8.76 -4.13 -5.44
CA LYS A 116 -10.19 -4.50 -5.30
C LYS A 116 -10.57 -5.72 -6.14
N LYS A 117 -9.78 -6.06 -7.15
CA LYS A 117 -9.99 -7.26 -7.97
C LYS A 117 -9.52 -8.56 -7.29
N LEU A 118 -8.81 -8.45 -6.17
CA LEU A 118 -8.33 -9.57 -5.34
C LEU A 118 -9.22 -9.84 -4.12
N GLN A 119 -10.32 -9.08 -3.96
CA GLN A 119 -11.28 -9.17 -2.85
C GLN A 119 -12.53 -9.95 -3.26
#